data_AF-A0A4U9HQ58-F1
#
_entry.id   AF-A0A4U9HQ58-F1
#
_cell.length_a   1.000
_cell.length_b   1.000
_cell.length_c   1.000
_cell.angle_alpha   90.00
_cell.angle_beta   90.00
_cell.angle_gamma   90.00
#
_symmetry.space_group_name_H-M   'P 1'
#
loop_
_entity.id
_entity.type
_entity.pdbx_description
1 polymer ?
#
loop_
_entity_poly.entity_id
_entity_poly.type
_entity_poly.pdbx_seq_one_letter_code
_entity_poly.pdbx_strand_id
1 'polypeptide(L)' 'MFSEIAATFSRKRLFGYTSLVWATVCITVLSFIVWLHHFFTMGAGANVNAFFGITTMIIAIPTGV' A
#
# COMPACT_ATOMS: atom_id res chain seq x y z
N MET A 1 -4.96 -6.00 13.85
CA MET A 1 -6.31 -6.24 14.44
C MET A 1 -7.14 -7.18 13.59
N PHE A 2 -7.53 -6.79 12.36
CA PHE A 2 -8.41 -7.61 11.52
C PHE A 2 -7.86 -9.01 11.20
N SER A 3 -6.54 -9.15 11.01
CA SER A 3 -5.89 -10.44 10.78
C SER A 3 -6.15 -11.45 11.91
N GLU A 4 -6.05 -11.02 13.17
CA GLU A 4 -6.26 -11.90 14.34
C GLU A 4 -7.72 -12.31 14.49
N ILE A 5 -8.65 -11.39 14.26
CA ILE A 5 -10.09 -11.67 14.25
C ILE A 5 -10.41 -12.71 13.17
N ALA A 6 -9.88 -12.51 11.95
CA ALA A 6 -10.09 -13.43 10.84
C ALA A 6 -9.56 -14.84 11.14
N ALA A 7 -8.34 -14.98 11.67
CA ALA A 7 -7.78 -16.28 12.05
C ALA A 7 -8.58 -16.96 13.18
N THR A 8 -8.99 -16.18 14.19
CA THR A 8 -9.71 -16.69 15.37
C THR A 8 -11.09 -17.23 15.01
N PHE A 9 -11.93 -16.44 14.33
CA PHE A 9 -13.30 -16.83 14.02
C PHE A 9 -13.41 -17.82 12.85
N SER A 10 -12.41 -17.88 11.96
CA SER A 10 -12.34 -18.92 10.92
C SER A 10 -11.78 -20.24 11.44
N ARG A 11 -11.20 -20.26 12.65
CA ARG A 11 -10.47 -21.41 13.22
C ARG A 11 -9.40 -21.97 12.26
N LYS A 12 -8.81 -21.09 11.45
CA LYS A 12 -7.77 -21.41 10.46
C LYS A 12 -6.57 -20.50 10.69
N ARG A 13 -5.39 -21.00 10.34
CA ARG A 13 -4.18 -20.17 10.31
C ARG A 13 -4.32 -19.10 9.22
N LEU A 14 -3.70 -17.95 9.46
CA LEU A 14 -3.64 -16.87 8.48
C LEU A 14 -2.92 -17.36 7.22
N PHE A 15 -3.62 -17.30 6.07
CA PHE A 15 -3.01 -17.66 4.80
C PHE A 15 -1.96 -16.62 4.43
N GLY A 16 -0.78 -17.08 4.01
CA GLY A 16 0.27 -16.18 3.52
C GLY A 16 0.80 -15.19 4.55
N TYR A 17 0.96 -15.57 5.83
CA TYR A 17 1.48 -14.70 6.88
C TYR A 17 2.77 -13.95 6.47
N THR A 18 3.72 -14.64 5.85
CA THR A 18 4.96 -14.02 5.33
C THR A 18 4.67 -12.96 4.26
N SER A 19 3.70 -13.21 3.38
CA SER A 19 3.25 -12.27 2.35
C SER A 19 2.64 -11.01 2.98
N LEU A 20 1.80 -11.16 4.01
CA LEU A 20 1.20 -10.05 4.75
C LEU A 20 2.23 -9.20 5.50
N VAL A 21 3.26 -9.84 6.07
CA VAL A 21 4.37 -9.13 6.70
C VAL A 21 5.14 -8.31 5.66
N TRP A 22 5.50 -8.91 4.53
CA TRP A 22 6.22 -8.20 3.46
C TRP A 22 5.38 -7.10 2.83
N ALA A 23 4.08 -7.33 2.62
CA ALA A 23 3.14 -6.31 2.15
C ALA A 23 3.15 -5.08 3.07
N THR A 24 3.09 -5.30 4.39
CA THR A 24 3.13 -4.22 5.39
C THR A 24 4.46 -3.44 5.35
N VAL A 25 5.59 -4.14 5.22
CA VAL A 25 6.91 -3.51 5.10
C VAL A 25 7.02 -2.68 3.81
N CYS A 26 6.58 -3.23 2.68
CA CYS A 26 6.55 -2.53 1.40
C CYS A 26 5.71 -1.25 1.46
N ILE A 27 4.50 -1.32 2.03
CA ILE A 27 3.65 -0.14 2.24
C ILE A 27 4.35 0.90 3.11
N THR A 28 5.03 0.47 4.18
CA THR A 28 5.76 1.37 5.08
C THR A 28 6.82 2.18 4.34
N VAL A 29 7.59 1.55 3.46
CA VAL A 29 8.62 2.24 2.66
C VAL A 29 8.00 3.13 1.58
N LEU A 30 7.02 2.61 0.84
CA LEU A 30 6.38 3.34 -0.27
C LEU A 30 5.58 4.56 0.20
N SER A 31 5.10 4.57 1.44
CA SER A 31 4.32 5.68 2.02
C SER A 31 5.10 7.00 2.04
N PHE A 32 6.44 6.97 2.02
CA PHE A 32 7.27 8.17 1.99
C PHE A 32 7.39 8.83 0.61
N ILE A 33 6.96 8.18 -0.48
CA ILE A 33 7.19 8.64 -1.86
C ILE A 33 5.89 8.91 -2.65
N VAL A 34 4.76 9.06 -1.98
CA VAL A 34 3.46 9.26 -2.65
C VAL A 34 2.76 10.58 -2.33
N TRP A 35 3.22 11.36 -1.35
CA TRP A 35 2.50 12.52 -0.80
C TRP A 35 1.96 13.52 -1.83
N LEU A 36 2.64 13.70 -2.96
CA LEU A 36 2.26 14.67 -3.99
C LEU A 36 0.88 14.39 -4.61
N HIS A 37 0.33 13.18 -4.48
CA HIS A 37 -0.99 12.87 -5.04
C HIS A 37 -2.12 13.73 -4.46
N HIS A 38 -1.95 14.30 -3.27
CA HIS A 38 -2.89 15.27 -2.71
C HIS A 38 -2.86 16.64 -3.42
N PHE A 39 -1.82 16.91 -4.20
CA PHE A 39 -1.47 18.23 -4.71
C PHE A 39 -1.33 18.29 -6.24
N PHE A 40 -1.84 17.30 -6.97
CA PHE A 40 -1.69 17.22 -8.43
C PHE A 40 -2.24 18.43 -9.20
N THR A 41 -3.20 19.17 -8.63
CA THR A 41 -3.80 20.37 -9.24
C THR A 41 -3.06 21.68 -8.94
N MET A 42 -1.97 21.65 -8.16
CA MET A 42 -1.20 22.86 -7.80
C MET A 42 -0.15 23.29 -8.85
N GLY A 43 -0.19 22.72 -10.05
CA GLY A 43 0.68 23.14 -11.17
C GLY A 43 2.08 22.52 -11.18
N ALA A 44 2.30 21.40 -10.48
CA ALA A 44 3.54 20.63 -10.63
C ALA A 44 3.68 20.07 -12.07
N GLY A 45 4.92 19.89 -12.53
CA GLY A 45 5.21 19.47 -13.90
C GLY A 45 4.64 18.09 -14.24
N ALA A 46 4.32 17.87 -15.52
CA ALA A 46 3.67 16.63 -15.99
C ALA A 46 4.42 15.34 -15.61
N ASN A 47 5.76 15.35 -15.73
CA ASN A 47 6.60 14.19 -15.37
C ASN A 47 6.57 13.91 -13.85
N VAL A 48 6.51 14.95 -13.03
CA VAL A 48 6.44 14.82 -11.57
C VAL A 48 5.09 14.24 -11.19
N ASN A 49 3.99 14.74 -11.76
CA ASN A 49 2.66 14.19 -11.55
C ASN A 49 2.55 12.73 -12.00
N ALA A 50 3.15 12.38 -13.14
CA ALA A 50 3.17 11.01 -13.64
C ALA A 50 3.92 10.06 -12.67
N PHE A 51 5.10 10.46 -12.19
CA PHE A 51 5.88 9.66 -11.23
C PHE A 51 5.10 9.39 -9.94
N PHE A 52 4.58 10.44 -9.31
CA PHE A 52 3.83 10.29 -8.05
C PHE A 52 2.49 9.59 -8.25
N GLY A 53 1.86 9.76 -9.41
CA GLY A 53 0.64 9.04 -9.78
C GLY A 53 0.87 7.54 -9.91
N ILE A 54 1.88 7.13 -10.68
CA ILE A 54 2.25 5.71 -10.84
C ILE A 54 2.65 5.11 -9.49
N THR A 55 3.48 5.80 -8.72
CA THR A 55 3.94 5.32 -7.40
C THR A 55 2.76 5.11 -6.45
N THR A 56 1.75 5.97 -6.49
CA THR A 56 0.53 5.81 -5.68
C THR A 56 -0.28 4.58 -6.12
N MET A 57 -0.37 4.31 -7.41
CA MET A 57 -1.03 3.10 -7.92
C MET A 57 -0.29 1.81 -7.53
N ILE A 58 1.04 1.84 -7.43
CA ILE A 58 1.83 0.69 -6.99
C ILE A 58 1.48 0.25 -5.56
N ILE A 59 1.09 1.18 -4.67
CA ILE A 59 0.66 0.85 -3.29
C ILE A 59 -0.59 -0.05 -3.26
N ALA A 60 -1.42 -0.02 -4.33
CA ALA A 60 -2.60 -0.88 -4.40
C ALA A 60 -2.24 -2.38 -4.43
N ILE A 61 -1.06 -2.75 -4.94
CA ILE A 61 -0.62 -4.15 -5.03
C ILE A 61 -0.42 -4.76 -3.63
N PRO A 62 0.51 -4.26 -2.77
CA PRO A 62 0.69 -4.84 -1.44
C PRO A 62 -0.54 -4.66 -0.54
N THR A 63 -1.41 -3.68 -0.80
CA THR A 63 -2.66 -3.53 -0.04
C THR A 63 -3.70 -4.59 -0.43
N GLY A 64 -3.69 -5.06 -1.69
CA GLY A 64 -4.60 -6.07 -2.20
C GLY A 64 -4.15 -7.52 -1.97
N VAL A 65 -2.90 -7.73 -1.55
CA VAL A 65 -2.31 -9.04 -1.22
C VAL A 65 -2.65 -9.45 0.21
#